data_AF-A0A370GYY1-F1
#
_entry.id   AF-A0A370GYY1-F1
#
_cell.length_a   1.000
_cell.length_b   1.000
_cell.length_c   1.000
_cell.angle_alpha   90.00
_cell.angle_beta   90.00
_cell.angle_gamma   90.00
#
_symmetry.space_group_name_H-M   'P 1'
#
loop_
_entity.id
_entity.type
_entity.pdbx_description
1 polymer ?
#
loop_
_entity_poly.entity_id
_entity_poly.type
_entity_poly.pdbx_seq_one_letter_code
_entity_poly.pdbx_strand_id
1 'polypeptide(L)'
;MIVVLVAIFCGIAGVLLRTGLDGNSDEGEAPPHTVESLAYTHAAPGRGFTVPQAHRAMQQHRTCRREDCPRKRAAYQALVDARRLRPDSGRAY
;
A
#
# COMPACT_ATOMS: atom_id res chain seq x y z
N MET A 1 -29.65 -19.14 21.36
CA MET A 1 -28.73 -17.99 21.55
C MET A 1 -27.32 -18.32 21.07
N ILE A 2 -26.69 -19.38 21.56
CA ILE A 2 -25.32 -19.80 21.13
C ILE A 2 -25.24 -20.04 19.61
N VAL A 3 -26.20 -20.75 19.01
CA VAL A 3 -26.22 -21.02 17.55
C VAL A 3 -26.29 -19.73 16.72
N VAL A 4 -27.03 -18.72 17.18
CA VAL A 4 -27.16 -17.42 16.51
C VAL A 4 -25.85 -16.63 16.60
N LEU A 5 -25.19 -16.66 17.77
CA LEU A 5 -23.88 -16.02 17.95
C LEU A 5 -22.78 -16.65 17.08
N VAL A 6 -22.78 -17.99 16.95
CA VAL A 6 -21.85 -18.69 16.06
C VAL A 6 -22.11 -18.33 14.61
N ALA A 7 -23.38 -18.28 14.17
CA ALA A 7 -23.72 -17.90 12.79
C ALA A 7 -23.30 -16.45 12.47
N ILE A 8 -23.52 -15.52 13.39
CA ILE A 8 -23.11 -14.12 13.23
C ILE A 8 -21.58 -14.01 13.20
N PHE A 9 -20.88 -14.69 14.11
CA PHE A 9 -19.42 -14.69 14.14
C PHE A 9 -18.81 -15.30 12.88
N CYS A 10 -19.34 -16.43 12.39
CA CYS A 10 -18.91 -17.04 11.13
C CYS A 10 -19.21 -16.14 9.92
N GLY A 11 -20.32 -15.41 9.92
CA GLY A 11 -20.64 -14.43 8.88
C GLY A 11 -19.66 -13.24 8.87
N ILE A 12 -19.39 -12.66 10.04
CA ILE A 12 -18.44 -11.55 10.20
C ILE A 12 -17.02 -12.00 9.84
N ALA A 13 -16.59 -13.16 10.34
CA ALA A 13 -15.29 -13.73 10.01
C ALA A 13 -15.19 -14.01 8.49
N GLY A 14 -16.22 -14.59 7.87
CA GLY A 14 -16.26 -14.85 6.44
C GLY A 14 -16.14 -13.57 5.59
N VAL A 15 -16.82 -12.50 5.97
CA VAL A 15 -16.71 -11.19 5.29
C VAL A 15 -15.31 -10.59 5.47
N LEU A 16 -14.75 -10.63 6.68
CA LEU A 16 -13.41 -10.10 6.95
C LEU A 16 -12.31 -10.88 6.22
N LEU A 17 -12.39 -12.22 6.20
CA LEU A 17 -11.48 -13.06 5.42
C LEU A 17 -11.60 -12.80 3.91
N ARG A 18 -12.82 -12.59 3.39
CA ARG A 18 -13.04 -12.30 1.97
C ARG A 18 -12.39 -10.99 1.54
N THR A 19 -12.57 -9.92 2.34
CA THR A 19 -11.91 -8.63 2.08
C THR A 19 -10.38 -8.68 2.16
N GLY A 20 -9.82 -9.71 2.82
CA GLY A 20 -8.38 -9.95 2.88
C GLY A 20 -7.80 -10.63 1.63
N LEU A 21 -8.62 -11.34 0.84
CA LEU A 21 -8.19 -12.10 -0.34
C LEU A 21 -8.50 -11.41 -1.68
N ASP A 22 -9.37 -10.40 -1.70
CA ASP A 22 -9.63 -9.57 -2.90
C ASP A 22 -8.40 -8.72 -3.33
N GLY A 23 -7.26 -8.88 -2.65
CA GLY A 23 -5.96 -8.35 -3.05
C GLY A 23 -5.19 -9.18 -4.09
N ASN A 24 -5.78 -10.23 -4.66
CA ASN A 24 -5.11 -11.09 -5.64
C ASN A 24 -5.51 -10.72 -7.08
N SER A 25 -4.65 -9.95 -7.76
CA SER A 25 -4.66 -9.84 -9.22
C SER A 25 -3.89 -11.03 -9.80
N ASP A 26 -4.60 -12.05 -10.26
CA ASP A 26 -4.05 -13.01 -11.22
C ASP A 26 -3.94 -12.31 -12.58
N GLU A 27 -2.74 -12.28 -13.18
CA GLU A 27 -2.41 -12.89 -14.49
C GLU A 27 -0.87 -12.84 -14.70
N GLY A 28 -0.22 -14.02 -14.79
CA GLY A 28 1.00 -14.22 -15.60
C GLY A 28 2.28 -14.75 -14.91
N GLU A 29 2.41 -16.08 -14.81
CA GLU A 29 3.64 -16.90 -15.01
C GLU A 29 4.95 -16.61 -14.21
N ALA A 30 5.41 -17.59 -13.41
CA ALA A 30 6.62 -17.61 -12.55
C ALA A 30 7.93 -17.96 -13.34
N PRO A 31 9.20 -17.69 -12.89
CA PRO A 31 9.80 -17.94 -11.56
C PRO A 31 10.92 -16.93 -11.14
N PRO A 32 11.80 -17.18 -10.13
CA PRO A 32 11.69 -17.91 -8.87
C PRO A 32 11.52 -16.94 -7.68
N HIS A 33 11.24 -17.51 -6.52
CA HIS A 33 11.13 -16.89 -5.20
C HIS A 33 12.32 -15.97 -4.87
N THR A 34 12.29 -14.71 -5.33
CA THR A 34 12.98 -13.61 -4.67
C THR A 34 12.05 -13.16 -3.56
N VAL A 35 12.12 -13.90 -2.44
CA VAL A 35 11.59 -13.42 -1.17
C VAL A 35 12.00 -11.96 -1.01
N GLU A 36 11.00 -11.11 -0.86
CA GLU A 36 11.07 -9.66 -0.89
C GLU A 36 11.93 -9.12 0.25
N SER A 37 13.26 -9.18 0.07
CA SER A 37 14.24 -8.30 0.72
C SER A 37 14.48 -7.04 -0.12
N LEU A 38 13.57 -6.72 -1.04
CA LEU A 38 13.55 -5.47 -1.82
C LEU A 38 12.93 -4.29 -1.04
N ALA A 39 12.80 -4.44 0.29
CA ALA A 39 11.95 -3.61 1.13
C ALA A 39 12.48 -2.18 1.40
N TYR A 40 13.71 -1.85 1.02
CA TYR A 40 14.26 -0.50 1.16
C TYR A 40 15.07 -0.08 -0.07
N THR A 41 14.39 0.19 -1.18
CA THR A 41 15.01 0.81 -2.36
C THR A 41 14.61 2.28 -2.48
N HIS A 42 15.52 3.14 -2.90
CA HIS A 42 15.20 4.53 -3.23
C HIS A 42 14.68 4.69 -4.66
N ALA A 43 14.78 3.63 -5.49
CA ALA A 43 14.34 3.65 -6.87
C ALA A 43 12.81 3.86 -6.95
N ALA A 44 12.40 4.67 -7.93
CA ALA A 44 11.00 4.85 -8.25
C ALA A 44 10.37 3.50 -8.60
N PRO A 45 9.10 3.25 -8.21
CA PRO A 45 8.43 2.04 -8.61
C PRO A 45 8.18 2.05 -10.13
N GLY A 46 8.24 0.89 -10.77
CA GLY A 46 7.93 0.77 -12.21
C GLY A 46 6.47 1.09 -12.55
N ARG A 47 5.57 1.01 -11.57
CA ARG A 47 4.15 1.41 -11.66
C ARG A 47 3.78 2.37 -10.53
N GLY A 48 2.78 3.21 -10.75
CA GLY A 48 2.25 4.09 -9.71
C GLY A 48 1.82 3.31 -8.47
N PHE A 49 2.00 3.91 -7.28
CA PHE A 49 1.55 3.28 -6.04
C PHE A 49 0.03 3.31 -5.92
N THR A 50 -0.53 2.23 -5.37
CA THR A 50 -1.87 2.30 -4.78
C THR A 50 -1.82 3.12 -3.48
N VAL A 51 -2.94 3.68 -3.04
CA VAL A 51 -3.00 4.50 -1.80
C VAL A 51 -2.41 3.75 -0.58
N PRO A 52 -2.76 2.47 -0.30
CA PRO A 52 -2.16 1.74 0.81
C PRO A 52 -0.65 1.53 0.67
N GLN A 53 -0.16 1.25 -0.54
CA GLN A 53 1.28 1.10 -0.80
C GLN A 53 2.02 2.43 -0.62
N ALA A 54 1.42 3.54 -1.06
CA ALA A 54 1.99 4.87 -0.89
C ALA A 54 2.13 5.24 0.59
N HIS A 55 1.13 4.94 1.43
CA HIS A 55 1.24 5.13 2.88
C HIS A 55 2.38 4.30 3.49
N ARG A 56 2.51 3.03 3.12
CA ARG A 56 3.63 2.18 3.60
C ARG A 56 4.99 2.71 3.16
N ALA A 57 5.13 3.12 1.89
CA ALA A 57 6.37 3.70 1.37
C ALA A 57 6.73 5.01 2.09
N MET A 58 5.76 5.88 2.39
CA MET A 58 5.99 7.10 3.17
C MET A 58 6.47 6.80 4.60
N GLN A 59 5.98 5.72 5.21
CA GLN A 59 6.42 5.25 6.54
C GLN A 59 7.84 4.68 6.49
N GLN A 60 8.14 3.83 5.50
CA GLN A 60 9.46 3.24 5.30
C GLN A 60 10.53 4.32 5.04
N HIS A 61 10.22 5.28 4.17
CA HIS A 61 11.12 6.38 3.79
C HIS A 61 10.93 7.64 4.66
N ARG A 62 10.55 7.49 5.93
CA ARG A 62 10.34 8.63 6.84
C ARG A 62 11.56 9.55 6.94
N THR A 63 12.76 8.97 6.94
CA THR A 63 14.05 9.67 7.06
C THR A 63 14.53 10.27 5.75
N CYS A 64 14.05 9.80 4.61
CA CYS A 64 14.48 10.29 3.31
C CYS A 64 13.86 11.66 3.03
N ARG A 65 14.59 12.53 2.34
CA ARG A 65 14.00 13.74 1.75
C ARG A 65 13.20 13.38 0.48
N ARG A 66 12.19 14.18 0.13
CA ARG A 66 11.31 13.89 -1.01
C ARG A 66 12.05 14.10 -2.33
N GLU A 67 12.87 15.13 -2.37
CA GLU A 67 13.74 15.55 -3.47
C GLU A 67 14.78 14.47 -3.82
N ASP A 68 15.38 13.84 -2.81
CA ASP A 68 16.47 12.87 -2.97
C ASP A 68 16.01 11.41 -3.08
N CYS A 69 14.73 11.13 -2.83
CA CYS A 69 14.17 9.78 -2.86
C CYS A 69 13.03 9.67 -3.89
N PRO A 70 13.33 9.18 -5.11
CA PRO A 70 12.34 8.97 -6.16
C PRO A 70 11.15 8.12 -5.71
N ARG A 71 11.39 7.09 -4.89
CA ARG A 71 10.31 6.26 -4.33
C ARG A 71 9.38 7.05 -3.41
N LYS A 72 9.94 7.87 -2.52
CA LYS A 72 9.16 8.74 -1.63
C LYS A 72 8.38 9.78 -2.42
N ARG A 73 8.99 10.36 -3.46
CA ARG A 73 8.33 11.31 -4.36
C ARG A 73 7.12 10.68 -5.07
N ALA A 74 7.28 9.48 -5.63
CA ALA A 74 6.18 8.76 -6.27
C ALA A 74 5.05 8.43 -5.28
N ALA A 75 5.39 8.01 -4.06
CA ALA A 75 4.41 7.76 -3.01
C ALA A 75 3.67 9.04 -2.59
N TYR A 76 4.40 10.14 -2.44
CA TYR A 76 3.82 11.45 -2.14
C TYR A 76 2.83 11.90 -3.22
N GLN A 77 3.22 11.81 -4.49
CA GLN A 77 2.37 12.17 -5.64
C GLN A 77 1.09 11.34 -5.65
N ALA A 78 1.18 10.02 -5.49
CA ALA A 78 0.00 9.15 -5.43
C ALA A 78 -0.99 9.55 -4.33
N LEU A 79 -0.51 10.01 -3.17
CA LEU A 79 -1.37 10.50 -2.08
C LEU A 79 -1.97 11.88 -2.37
N VAL A 80 -1.26 12.75 -3.09
CA VAL A 80 -1.78 14.05 -3.53
C VAL A 80 -2.87 13.86 -4.57
N ASP A 81 -2.64 13.02 -5.58
CA ASP A 81 -3.60 12.72 -6.65
C ASP A 81 -4.87 12.08 -6.09
N ALA A 82 -4.72 11.19 -5.11
CA ALA A 82 -5.83 10.60 -4.37
C ALA A 82 -6.49 11.54 -3.34
N ARG A 83 -6.03 12.81 -3.25
CA ARG A 83 -6.51 13.83 -2.30
C ARG A 83 -6.43 13.40 -0.82
N ARG A 84 -5.47 12.53 -0.48
CA ARG A 84 -5.19 12.09 0.90
C ARG A 84 -4.12 12.93 1.59
N LEU A 85 -3.32 13.66 0.81
CA LEU A 85 -2.31 14.58 1.31
C LEU A 85 -2.44 15.91 0.58
N ARG A 86 -2.48 17.02 1.33
CA ARG A 86 -2.43 18.37 0.74
C ARG A 86 -1.00 18.89 0.77
N PRO A 87 -0.43 19.27 -0.39
CA PRO A 87 0.84 19.95 -0.42
C PRO A 87 0.78 21.24 0.39
N ASP A 88 1.83 21.50 1.17
CA ASP A 88 2.02 22.80 1.78
C ASP A 88 2.41 23.79 0.68
N SER A 89 1.45 24.63 0.28
CA SER A 89 1.59 25.59 -0.83
C SER A 89 2.68 26.63 -0.59
N GLY A 90 3.11 26.84 0.66
CA GLY A 90 4.23 27.73 0.99
C GLY A 90 5.60 27.07 0.84
N ARG A 91 5.64 25.75 0.68
CA ARG A 91 6.85 24.94 0.60
C ARG A 91 6.96 24.28 -0.77
N ALA A 92 6.97 25.13 -1.81
CA ALA A 92 7.34 24.72 -3.16
C ALA A 92 8.87 24.54 -3.20
N TYR A 93 9.32 23.30 -3.44
CA TYR A 93 10.69 22.98 -3.82
C TYR A 93 10.65 22.45 -5.23
#